data_AF-A0A401TQ04-F1
#
_entry.id   AF-A0A401TQ04-F1
#
_cell.length_a   1.000
_cell.length_b   1.000
_cell.length_c   1.000
_cell.angle_alpha   90.00
_cell.angle_beta   90.00
_cell.angle_gamma   90.00
#
_symmetry.space_group_name_H-M   'P 1'
#
loop_
_entity.id
_entity.type
_entity.pdbx_description
1 polymer ?
#
loop_
_entity_poly.entity_id
_entity_poly.type
_entity_poly.pdbx_seq_one_letter_code
_entity_poly.pdbx_strand_id
1 'polypeptide(L)'
;GRGQRASVQANRFITARSRGAVIKARVVRHTGRGAPLATHLSYLRREGVTRDGEKARLFGPEIDDADPKAFSARCEEDRHHFRFIVSPDDAVEMSDLKGFTRELVGQMEKDLGTGLDWVGVAHWNTEHPHVHLILRGVRDDGENLVIARDYIKEGMRDRARDLITQELGVRTDQEIRRTLERQIEAERWTNLDRQLARDTYRTGVIDLAPHPDRQPDEFHALKVGRLRKLESLGLADQIGPGQWSVSEKAEATLRELGERGDIIKRIHRGLSERGIERGTASYVLAGESLDDPVVGRLVARGLDD
;
A
#
# COMPACT_ATOMS: atom_id res chain seq x y z
N GLY A 1 -1.28 33.34 -5.49
CA GLY A 1 -2.01 34.29 -6.36
C GLY A 1 -3.52 34.18 -6.17
N ARG A 2 -4.31 35.20 -6.54
CA ARG A 2 -5.79 35.09 -6.57
C ARG A 2 -6.17 33.93 -7.50
N GLY A 3 -6.98 32.97 -7.04
CA GLY A 3 -7.38 31.76 -7.80
C GLY A 3 -6.69 30.45 -7.40
N GLN A 4 -5.53 30.49 -6.73
CA GLN A 4 -4.78 29.28 -6.34
C GLN A 4 -5.53 28.37 -5.35
N ARG A 5 -6.37 28.94 -4.49
CA ARG A 5 -7.23 28.16 -3.58
C ARG A 5 -8.34 27.41 -4.31
N ALA A 6 -8.88 27.97 -5.38
CA ALA A 6 -9.93 27.35 -6.17
C ALA A 6 -9.39 26.18 -7.01
N SER A 7 -8.19 26.31 -7.57
CA SER A 7 -7.53 25.21 -8.30
C SER A 7 -7.15 24.05 -7.39
N VAL A 8 -6.64 24.32 -6.17
CA VAL A 8 -6.34 23.29 -5.17
C VAL A 8 -7.61 22.56 -4.70
N GLN A 9 -8.74 23.25 -4.53
CA GLN A 9 -10.00 22.59 -4.19
C GLN A 9 -10.57 21.75 -5.34
N ALA A 10 -10.41 22.22 -6.58
CA ALA A 10 -10.83 21.48 -7.77
C ALA A 10 -10.00 20.19 -7.91
N ASN A 11 -8.68 20.26 -7.76
CA ASN A 11 -7.74 19.17 -8.00
C ASN A 11 -7.22 18.47 -6.73
N ARG A 12 -8.01 18.47 -5.65
CA ARG A 12 -7.56 18.08 -4.30
C ARG A 12 -6.92 16.69 -4.20
N PHE A 13 -7.30 15.74 -5.06
CA PHE A 13 -6.76 14.38 -5.03
C PHE A 13 -5.40 14.25 -5.71
N ILE A 14 -5.03 15.23 -6.54
CA ILE A 14 -3.78 15.25 -7.30
C ILE A 14 -2.85 16.41 -6.93
N THR A 15 -3.29 17.33 -6.07
CA THR A 15 -2.48 18.44 -5.53
C THR A 15 -2.15 18.30 -4.05
N ALA A 16 -2.39 17.13 -3.44
CA ALA A 16 -2.12 16.93 -2.03
C ALA A 16 -0.61 17.06 -1.75
N ARG A 17 -0.23 18.01 -0.89
CA ARG A 17 1.18 18.22 -0.51
C ARG A 17 1.61 17.45 0.73
N SER A 18 0.66 16.99 1.54
CA SER A 18 0.95 16.08 2.64
C SER A 18 1.50 14.76 2.08
N ARG A 19 2.50 14.19 2.77
CA ARG A 19 2.93 12.82 2.52
C ARG A 19 1.84 11.85 3.03
N GLY A 20 1.76 10.67 2.43
CA GLY A 20 0.78 9.65 2.76
C GLY A 20 1.42 8.41 3.40
N ALA A 21 0.57 7.54 3.93
CA ALA A 21 0.95 6.20 4.32
C ALA A 21 -0.27 5.29 4.20
N VAL A 22 -0.05 4.05 3.78
CA VAL A 22 -1.04 2.98 3.87
C VAL A 22 -0.74 2.16 5.13
N ILE A 23 -1.77 1.93 5.92
CA ILE A 23 -1.71 1.05 7.09
C ILE A 23 -2.78 -0.01 6.91
N LYS A 24 -2.36 -1.26 6.83
CA LYS A 24 -3.23 -2.43 6.95
C LYS A 24 -3.03 -3.02 8.34
N ALA A 25 -4.10 -3.48 8.95
CA ALA A 25 -4.07 -4.04 10.29
C ALA A 25 -4.93 -5.29 10.35
N ARG A 26 -4.42 -6.30 11.03
CA ARG A 26 -5.12 -7.54 11.31
C ARG A 26 -4.94 -7.92 12.77
N VAL A 27 -6.04 -8.30 13.40
CA VAL A 27 -6.03 -8.84 14.76
C VAL A 27 -6.09 -10.36 14.68
N VAL A 28 -5.08 -11.04 15.20
CA VAL A 28 -5.00 -12.51 15.20
C VAL A 28 -5.22 -13.02 16.61
N ARG A 29 -6.39 -13.60 16.86
CA ARG A 29 -6.74 -14.24 18.12
C ARG A 29 -6.10 -15.62 18.23
N HIS A 30 -5.63 -15.99 19.41
CA HIS A 30 -4.95 -17.27 19.65
C HIS A 30 -5.92 -18.43 19.95
N THR A 31 -7.23 -18.19 19.85
CA THR A 31 -8.27 -19.20 20.01
C THR A 31 -8.50 -19.99 18.71
N GLY A 32 -7.61 -20.91 18.33
CA GLY A 32 -7.83 -21.82 17.17
C GLY A 32 -6.57 -22.42 16.53
N ARG A 33 -6.76 -23.25 15.47
CA ARG A 33 -5.69 -23.88 14.65
C ARG A 33 -5.01 -22.88 13.68
N GLY A 34 -4.48 -21.78 14.20
CA GLY A 34 -3.67 -20.84 13.43
C GLY A 34 -2.27 -21.38 13.15
N ALA A 35 -1.62 -20.89 12.09
CA ALA A 35 -0.19 -21.14 11.90
C ALA A 35 0.62 -20.51 13.06
N PRO A 36 1.62 -21.21 13.63
CA PRO A 36 2.44 -20.67 14.72
C PRO A 36 3.06 -19.33 14.34
N LEU A 37 3.06 -18.36 15.28
CA LEU A 37 3.64 -17.04 15.05
C LEU A 37 5.11 -17.13 14.62
N ALA A 38 5.89 -18.03 15.22
CA ALA A 38 7.27 -18.31 14.82
C ALA A 38 7.41 -18.67 13.31
N THR A 39 6.47 -19.43 12.74
CA THR A 39 6.46 -19.78 11.31
C THR A 39 6.21 -18.55 10.45
N HIS A 40 5.28 -17.69 10.87
CA HIS A 40 5.00 -16.44 10.17
C HIS A 40 6.21 -15.49 10.21
N LEU A 41 6.83 -15.29 11.37
CA LEU A 41 8.03 -14.46 11.49
C LEU A 41 9.21 -14.99 10.66
N SER A 42 9.38 -16.31 10.62
CA SER A 42 10.40 -16.95 9.77
C SER A 42 10.12 -16.74 8.28
N TYR A 43 8.85 -16.75 7.88
CA TYR A 43 8.43 -16.46 6.52
C TYR A 43 8.74 -15.00 6.14
N LEU A 44 8.37 -14.03 6.98
CA LEU A 44 8.63 -12.62 6.71
C LEU A 44 10.12 -12.33 6.53
N ARG A 45 10.99 -12.88 7.38
CA ARG A 45 12.45 -12.75 7.23
C ARG A 45 12.99 -13.32 5.92
N ARG A 46 12.36 -14.38 5.41
CA ARG A 46 12.80 -15.04 4.18
C ARG A 46 12.38 -14.26 2.94
N GLU A 47 11.14 -13.75 2.95
CA GLU A 47 10.61 -12.93 1.84
C GLU A 47 11.19 -11.52 1.85
N GLY A 48 11.54 -11.00 3.03
CA GLY A 48 12.07 -9.66 3.19
C GLY A 48 13.52 -9.56 2.75
N VAL A 49 13.81 -8.51 1.99
CA VAL A 49 15.17 -8.10 1.66
C VAL A 49 15.39 -6.68 2.18
N THR A 50 16.59 -6.40 2.69
CA THR A 50 17.01 -5.05 3.07
C THR A 50 17.25 -4.19 1.83
N ARG A 51 17.47 -2.89 2.03
CA ARG A 51 17.79 -1.96 0.93
C ARG A 51 19.01 -2.43 0.11
N ASP A 52 19.99 -3.03 0.78
CA ASP A 52 21.27 -3.46 0.19
C ASP A 52 21.22 -4.87 -0.43
N GLY A 53 20.05 -5.50 -0.47
CA GLY A 53 19.92 -6.84 -1.06
C GLY A 53 20.17 -8.00 -0.07
N GLU A 54 20.42 -7.73 1.21
CA GLU A 54 20.59 -8.77 2.22
C GLU A 54 19.26 -9.32 2.75
N LYS A 55 19.27 -10.50 3.38
CA LYS A 55 18.08 -11.04 4.04
C LYS A 55 17.62 -10.13 5.17
N ALA A 56 16.32 -9.82 5.21
CA ALA A 56 15.77 -8.98 6.25
C ALA A 56 15.84 -9.68 7.62
N ARG A 57 16.12 -8.87 8.64
CA ARG A 57 16.18 -9.29 10.04
C ARG A 57 15.04 -8.66 10.81
N LEU A 58 14.56 -9.36 11.84
CA LEU A 58 13.61 -8.76 12.76
C LEU A 58 14.34 -7.68 13.55
N PHE A 59 13.72 -6.54 13.73
CA PHE A 59 14.19 -5.48 14.63
C PHE A 59 13.12 -5.18 15.67
N GLY A 60 13.51 -4.55 16.77
CA GLY A 60 12.61 -4.10 17.82
C GLY A 60 12.99 -2.69 18.28
N PRO A 61 12.54 -2.28 19.48
CA PRO A 61 12.82 -0.96 20.04
C PRO A 61 14.31 -0.60 20.04
N GLU A 62 15.16 -1.50 20.52
CA GLU A 62 16.60 -1.26 20.71
C GLU A 62 17.50 -2.33 20.06
N ILE A 63 16.90 -3.27 19.32
CA ILE A 63 17.60 -4.42 18.72
C ILE A 63 17.37 -4.48 17.21
N ASP A 64 18.38 -4.94 16.47
CA ASP A 64 18.35 -5.04 15.00
C ASP A 64 18.33 -6.48 14.47
N ASP A 65 18.44 -7.47 15.36
CA ASP A 65 18.33 -8.89 15.07
C ASP A 65 17.60 -9.62 16.21
N ALA A 66 16.28 -9.43 16.27
CA ALA A 66 15.42 -10.07 17.27
C ALA A 66 15.23 -11.55 16.96
N ASP A 67 15.26 -12.41 17.99
CA ASP A 67 14.98 -13.84 17.83
C ASP A 67 13.47 -14.07 17.62
N PRO A 68 13.05 -14.62 16.45
CA PRO A 68 11.65 -14.95 16.19
C PRO A 68 11.04 -15.91 17.22
N LYS A 69 11.83 -16.86 17.74
CA LYS A 69 11.35 -17.86 18.69
C LYS A 69 11.12 -17.23 20.05
N ALA A 70 12.07 -16.43 20.53
CA ALA A 70 11.92 -15.71 21.79
C ALA A 70 10.72 -14.76 21.78
N PHE A 71 10.49 -14.01 20.68
CA PHE A 71 9.29 -13.17 20.56
C PHE A 71 8.01 -14.02 20.53
N SER A 72 7.99 -15.08 19.72
CA SER A 72 6.82 -15.97 19.63
C SER A 72 6.45 -16.59 20.97
N ALA A 73 7.43 -17.03 21.76
CA ALA A 73 7.21 -17.62 23.09
C ALA A 73 6.57 -16.62 24.06
N ARG A 74 6.97 -15.34 24.00
CA ARG A 74 6.32 -14.30 24.82
C ARG A 74 4.85 -14.10 24.44
N CYS A 75 4.49 -14.33 23.18
CA CYS A 75 3.12 -14.16 22.71
C CYS A 75 2.22 -15.38 23.01
N GLU A 76 2.73 -16.54 23.43
CA GLU A 76 1.96 -17.79 23.47
C GLU A 76 0.70 -17.72 24.35
N GLU A 77 0.78 -17.00 25.46
CA GLU A 77 -0.31 -16.82 26.41
C GLU A 77 -1.15 -15.55 26.13
N ASP A 78 -0.77 -14.75 25.13
CA ASP A 78 -1.53 -13.56 24.77
C ASP A 78 -2.90 -13.98 24.19
N ARG A 79 -3.97 -13.24 24.50
CA ARG A 79 -5.27 -13.50 23.86
C ARG A 79 -5.21 -13.32 22.33
N HIS A 80 -4.35 -12.41 21.88
CA HIS A 80 -4.20 -12.00 20.49
C HIS A 80 -2.89 -11.27 20.25
N HIS A 81 -2.54 -11.07 18.98
CA HIS A 81 -1.54 -10.11 18.55
C HIS A 81 -2.07 -9.29 17.37
N PHE A 82 -1.45 -8.15 17.12
CA PHE A 82 -1.70 -7.31 15.97
C PHE A 82 -0.62 -7.53 14.92
N ARG A 83 -1.03 -7.55 13.65
CA ARG A 83 -0.14 -7.48 12.50
C ARG A 83 -0.47 -6.24 11.73
N PHE A 84 0.52 -5.39 11.52
CA PHE A 84 0.42 -4.20 10.71
C PHE A 84 1.31 -4.34 9.49
N ILE A 85 0.83 -3.83 8.36
CA ILE A 85 1.67 -3.50 7.21
C ILE A 85 1.65 -1.99 7.11
N VAL A 86 2.82 -1.37 7.30
CA VAL A 86 3.02 0.08 7.21
C VAL A 86 3.78 0.37 5.93
N SER A 87 3.14 1.06 5.00
CA SER A 87 3.72 1.44 3.70
C SER A 87 3.72 2.96 3.58
N PRO A 88 4.85 3.62 3.89
CA PRO A 88 5.01 5.05 3.62
C PRO A 88 4.90 5.37 2.13
N ASP A 89 4.25 6.48 1.78
CA ASP A 89 4.43 7.03 0.44
C ASP A 89 5.89 7.44 0.26
N ASP A 90 6.44 7.26 -0.95
CA ASP A 90 7.83 7.61 -1.28
C ASP A 90 8.89 6.93 -0.39
N ALA A 91 8.59 5.74 0.16
CA ALA A 91 9.50 4.99 1.05
C ALA A 91 10.92 4.76 0.49
N VAL A 92 11.10 4.79 -0.83
CA VAL A 92 12.42 4.68 -1.49
C VAL A 92 13.34 5.88 -1.23
N GLU A 93 12.75 7.05 -0.98
CA GLU A 93 13.46 8.29 -0.65
C GLU A 93 13.79 8.36 0.85
N MET A 94 13.12 7.55 1.68
CA MET A 94 13.42 7.48 3.11
C MET A 94 14.77 6.81 3.35
N SER A 95 15.48 7.30 4.36
CA SER A 95 16.81 6.84 4.70
C SER A 95 16.77 5.53 5.49
N ASP A 96 15.87 5.45 6.49
CA ASP A 96 15.77 4.33 7.43
C ASP A 96 14.32 3.99 7.82
N LEU A 97 13.77 2.92 7.21
CA LEU A 97 12.45 2.41 7.59
C LEU A 97 12.39 1.82 9.00
N LYS A 98 13.51 1.35 9.57
CA LYS A 98 13.54 0.82 10.94
C LYS A 98 13.41 1.96 11.95
N GLY A 99 14.21 3.00 11.80
CA GLY A 99 14.13 4.23 12.58
C GLY A 99 12.74 4.85 12.54
N PHE A 100 12.19 5.04 11.33
CA PHE A 100 10.80 5.47 11.14
C PHE A 100 9.79 4.62 11.92
N THR A 101 9.94 3.29 11.89
CA THR A 101 9.03 2.37 12.61
C THR A 101 9.16 2.53 14.12
N ARG A 102 10.39 2.67 14.65
CA ARG A 102 10.61 2.91 16.08
C ARG A 102 9.94 4.21 16.54
N GLU A 103 10.09 5.29 15.77
CA GLU A 103 9.44 6.56 16.06
C GLU A 103 7.91 6.45 16.00
N LEU A 104 7.37 5.73 15.00
CA LEU A 104 5.94 5.49 14.88
C LEU A 104 5.40 4.74 16.09
N VAL A 105 6.06 3.66 16.52
CA VAL A 105 5.64 2.92 17.71
C VAL A 105 5.76 3.77 18.98
N GLY A 106 6.81 4.59 19.09
CA GLY A 106 6.93 5.54 20.20
C GLY A 106 5.80 6.59 20.26
N GLN A 107 5.24 6.99 19.11
CA GLN A 107 4.02 7.81 19.09
C GLN A 107 2.78 6.98 19.49
N MET A 108 2.70 5.72 19.07
CA MET A 108 1.63 4.82 19.50
C MET A 108 1.61 4.60 21.01
N GLU A 109 2.76 4.39 21.64
CA GLU A 109 2.90 4.26 23.09
C GLU A 109 2.36 5.49 23.83
N LYS A 110 2.69 6.70 23.34
CA LYS A 110 2.17 7.96 23.89
C LYS A 110 0.67 8.10 23.73
N ASP A 111 0.15 7.78 22.55
CA ASP A 111 -1.28 7.89 22.25
C ASP A 111 -2.12 6.87 23.03
N LEU A 112 -1.59 5.66 23.25
CA LEU A 112 -2.27 4.57 23.95
C LEU A 112 -2.02 4.58 25.46
N GLY A 113 -1.01 5.33 25.94
CA GLY A 113 -0.68 5.47 27.35
C GLY A 113 -0.11 4.20 27.99
N THR A 114 0.57 3.35 27.21
CA THR A 114 1.16 2.08 27.67
C THR A 114 2.35 1.70 26.79
N GLY A 115 3.33 1.01 27.38
CA GLY A 115 4.44 0.42 26.61
C GLY A 115 3.99 -0.69 25.67
N LEU A 116 4.68 -0.84 24.54
CA LEU A 116 4.34 -1.79 23.49
C LEU A 116 5.50 -2.79 23.23
N ASP A 117 5.22 -4.09 23.29
CA ASP A 117 6.19 -5.16 22.94
C ASP A 117 5.96 -5.62 21.48
N TRP A 118 6.94 -5.36 20.62
CA TRP A 118 6.82 -5.56 19.17
C TRP A 118 8.11 -6.00 18.50
N VAL A 119 7.96 -6.59 17.32
CA VAL A 119 9.04 -6.79 16.34
C VAL A 119 8.59 -6.34 14.96
N GLY A 120 9.52 -5.80 14.18
CA GLY A 120 9.32 -5.33 12.82
C GLY A 120 10.24 -6.02 11.83
N VAL A 121 9.88 -6.02 10.56
CA VAL A 121 10.75 -6.39 9.44
C VAL A 121 10.44 -5.52 8.23
N ALA A 122 11.49 -4.87 7.70
CA ALA A 122 11.38 -3.99 6.55
C ALA A 122 11.67 -4.77 5.25
N HIS A 123 10.77 -4.67 4.28
CA HIS A 123 10.87 -5.31 2.98
C HIS A 123 11.13 -4.25 1.90
N TRP A 124 12.25 -4.36 1.19
CA TRP A 124 12.66 -3.47 0.10
C TRP A 124 12.61 -4.11 -1.28
N ASN A 125 12.45 -5.43 -1.38
CA ASN A 125 12.33 -6.20 -2.63
C ASN A 125 10.93 -6.14 -3.27
N THR A 126 10.13 -5.13 -2.95
CA THR A 126 8.81 -4.94 -3.56
C THR A 126 8.77 -3.58 -4.22
N GLU A 127 7.82 -3.38 -5.15
CA GLU A 127 7.62 -2.08 -5.83
C GLU A 127 7.40 -0.94 -4.82
N HIS A 128 6.89 -1.27 -3.62
CA HIS A 128 6.61 -0.34 -2.54
C HIS A 128 7.22 -0.85 -1.23
N PRO A 129 8.41 -0.34 -0.82
CA PRO A 129 9.00 -0.72 0.45
C PRO A 129 8.03 -0.52 1.61
N HIS A 130 7.97 -1.49 2.50
CA HIS A 130 7.01 -1.50 3.61
C HIS A 130 7.56 -2.28 4.81
N VAL A 131 6.92 -2.08 5.96
CA VAL A 131 7.28 -2.74 7.21
C VAL A 131 6.13 -3.62 7.67
N HIS A 132 6.43 -4.90 7.93
CA HIS A 132 5.54 -5.74 8.73
C HIS A 132 5.87 -5.50 10.20
N LEU A 133 4.91 -4.98 10.96
CA LEU A 133 5.02 -4.72 12.39
C LEU A 133 4.11 -5.67 13.15
N ILE A 134 4.69 -6.50 14.00
CA ILE A 134 3.98 -7.47 14.83
C ILE A 134 4.01 -6.96 16.27
N LEU A 135 2.84 -6.68 16.83
CA LEU A 135 2.67 -6.09 18.15
C LEU A 135 1.89 -7.05 19.04
N ARG A 136 2.37 -7.28 20.27
CA ARG A 136 1.68 -8.11 21.26
C ARG A 136 0.34 -7.51 21.67
N GLY A 137 -0.60 -8.37 22.05
CA GLY A 137 -1.94 -7.96 22.48
C GLY A 137 -2.05 -7.69 23.97
N VAL A 138 -0.95 -7.31 24.61
CA VAL A 138 -0.82 -7.14 26.07
C VAL A 138 -0.15 -5.80 26.37
N ARG A 139 -0.62 -5.13 27.42
CA ARG A 139 -0.09 -3.87 27.94
C ARG A 139 1.04 -4.10 28.94
N ASP A 140 1.72 -3.03 29.33
CA ASP A 140 2.74 -3.05 30.40
C ASP A 140 2.20 -3.49 31.78
N ASP A 141 0.90 -3.28 32.06
CA ASP A 141 0.23 -3.78 33.28
C ASP A 141 -0.21 -5.26 33.19
N GLY A 142 0.09 -5.95 32.08
CA GLY A 142 -0.25 -7.36 31.85
C GLY A 142 -1.69 -7.59 31.37
N GLU A 143 -2.52 -6.56 31.29
CA GLU A 143 -3.88 -6.67 30.76
C GLU A 143 -3.91 -6.70 29.22
N ASN A 144 -5.05 -7.08 28.66
CA ASN A 144 -5.24 -7.09 27.21
C ASN A 144 -5.15 -5.68 26.61
N LEU A 145 -4.26 -5.51 25.62
CA LEU A 145 -4.22 -4.31 24.79
C LEU A 145 -5.43 -4.29 23.85
N VAL A 146 -6.18 -3.19 23.85
CA VAL A 146 -7.29 -2.98 22.91
C VAL A 146 -7.07 -1.65 22.21
N ILE A 147 -6.87 -1.70 20.88
CA ILE A 147 -6.65 -0.51 20.06
C ILE A 147 -7.95 -0.17 19.34
N ALA A 148 -8.43 1.07 19.50
CA ALA A 148 -9.63 1.54 18.83
C ALA A 148 -9.49 1.45 17.30
N ARG A 149 -10.56 1.03 16.62
CA ARG A 149 -10.57 0.91 15.15
C ARG A 149 -10.22 2.25 14.47
N ASP A 150 -10.73 3.36 15.00
CA ASP A 150 -10.48 4.69 14.43
C ASP A 150 -9.04 5.14 14.67
N TYR A 151 -8.41 4.71 15.77
CA TYR A 151 -6.98 4.94 15.96
C TYR A 151 -6.15 4.20 14.89
N ILE A 152 -6.41 2.91 14.66
CA ILE A 152 -5.74 2.15 13.61
C ILE A 152 -5.99 2.77 12.23
N LYS A 153 -7.25 3.13 11.96
CA LYS A 153 -7.68 3.61 10.66
C LYS A 153 -7.17 5.01 10.38
N GLU A 154 -7.13 5.92 11.36
CA GLU A 154 -6.87 7.35 11.13
C GLU A 154 -5.70 7.82 11.98
N GLY A 155 -5.74 7.63 13.31
CA GLY A 155 -4.68 8.10 14.22
C GLY A 155 -3.27 7.62 13.87
N MET A 156 -3.05 6.31 13.76
CA MET A 156 -1.75 5.72 13.41
C MET A 156 -1.29 6.17 12.02
N ARG A 157 -2.24 6.36 11.08
CA ARG A 157 -1.90 6.85 9.74
C ARG A 157 -1.46 8.31 9.79
N ASP A 158 -2.11 9.13 10.59
CA ASP A 158 -1.75 10.54 10.74
C ASP A 158 -0.38 10.69 11.42
N ARG A 159 -0.07 9.88 12.45
CA ARG A 159 1.28 9.81 13.02
C ARG A 159 2.33 9.44 11.98
N ALA A 160 2.08 8.42 11.17
CA ALA A 160 2.98 8.03 10.09
C ALA A 160 3.19 9.17 9.08
N ARG A 161 2.12 9.86 8.66
CA ARG A 161 2.20 11.00 7.73
C ARG A 161 3.02 12.15 8.27
N ASP A 162 2.87 12.46 9.55
CA ASP A 162 3.61 13.52 10.22
C ASP A 162 5.11 13.19 10.22
N LEU A 163 5.48 11.96 10.58
CA LEU A 163 6.87 11.49 10.58
C LEU A 163 7.48 11.52 9.17
N ILE A 164 6.77 11.04 8.15
CA ILE A 164 7.27 11.08 6.76
C ILE A 164 7.43 12.53 6.29
N THR A 165 6.51 13.42 6.68
CA THR A 165 6.60 14.86 6.35
C THR A 165 7.76 15.53 7.10
N GLN A 166 8.10 15.10 8.31
CA GLN A 166 9.26 15.59 9.04
C GLN A 166 10.57 15.17 8.35
N GLU A 167 10.68 13.93 7.86
CA GLU A 167 11.87 13.43 7.18
C GLU A 167 12.02 13.99 5.75
N LEU A 168 10.97 13.89 4.93
CA LEU A 168 11.03 14.19 3.49
C LEU A 168 10.49 15.59 3.12
N GLY A 169 9.99 16.34 4.11
CA GLY A 169 9.24 17.57 3.86
C GLY A 169 7.89 17.32 3.16
N VAL A 170 7.19 18.43 2.90
CA VAL A 170 5.99 18.41 2.04
C VAL A 170 6.37 18.10 0.60
N ARG A 171 5.45 17.47 -0.14
CA ARG A 171 5.67 17.19 -1.57
C ARG A 171 5.80 18.48 -2.37
N THR A 172 6.86 18.55 -3.16
CA THR A 172 7.08 19.57 -4.18
C THR A 172 6.16 19.34 -5.39
N ASP A 173 5.93 20.39 -6.17
CA ASP A 173 5.10 20.30 -7.38
C ASP A 173 5.73 19.33 -8.41
N GLN A 174 7.06 19.21 -8.42
CA GLN A 174 7.79 18.27 -9.29
C GLN A 174 7.58 16.81 -8.87
N GLU A 175 7.61 16.50 -7.57
CA GLU A 175 7.33 15.15 -7.06
C GLU A 175 5.89 14.73 -7.31
N ILE A 176 4.95 15.67 -7.12
CA ILE A 176 3.53 15.47 -7.45
C ILE A 176 3.40 15.13 -8.93
N ARG A 177 4.02 15.93 -9.81
CA ARG A 177 3.97 15.70 -11.26
C ARG A 177 4.53 14.33 -11.65
N ARG A 178 5.75 13.99 -11.18
CA ARG A 178 6.39 12.68 -11.44
C ARG A 178 5.54 11.50 -10.95
N THR A 179 4.82 11.67 -9.85
CA THR A 179 3.93 10.64 -9.31
C THR A 179 2.68 10.47 -10.17
N LEU A 180 2.10 11.56 -10.68
CA LEU A 180 0.95 11.50 -11.58
C LEU A 180 1.31 10.97 -12.96
N GLU A 181 2.49 11.31 -13.50
CA GLU A 181 3.00 10.78 -14.77
C GLU A 181 3.07 9.24 -14.73
N ARG A 182 3.58 8.68 -13.63
CA ARG A 182 3.61 7.21 -13.40
C ARG A 182 2.22 6.58 -13.32
N GLN A 183 1.18 7.33 -12.97
CA GLN A 183 -0.19 6.83 -12.86
C GLN A 183 -0.91 6.77 -14.21
N ILE A 184 -0.42 7.45 -15.25
CA ILE A 184 -1.07 7.45 -16.57
C ILE A 184 -1.23 6.01 -17.08
N GLU A 185 -0.12 5.26 -17.13
CA GLU A 185 -0.08 3.91 -17.69
C GLU A 185 -0.49 2.81 -16.70
N ALA A 186 -0.72 3.15 -15.44
CA ALA A 186 -0.92 2.15 -14.38
C ALA A 186 -2.26 1.41 -14.53
N GLU A 187 -2.23 0.09 -14.67
CA GLU A 187 -3.42 -0.77 -14.75
C GLU A 187 -4.00 -1.09 -13.36
N ARG A 188 -4.19 -0.04 -12.56
CA ARG A 188 -4.78 -0.08 -11.23
C ARG A 188 -5.54 1.21 -10.94
N TRP A 189 -6.40 1.22 -9.92
CA TRP A 189 -7.12 2.44 -9.50
C TRP A 189 -6.18 3.44 -8.82
N THR A 190 -6.14 4.68 -9.33
CA THR A 190 -5.13 5.70 -8.97
C THR A 190 -5.74 7.01 -8.46
N ASN A 191 -4.91 7.99 -8.08
CA ASN A 191 -5.39 9.32 -7.69
C ASN A 191 -5.91 10.12 -8.89
N LEU A 192 -5.36 9.91 -10.09
CA LEU A 192 -5.93 10.48 -11.32
C LEU A 192 -7.37 10.00 -11.51
N ASP A 193 -7.65 8.71 -11.31
CA ASP A 193 -9.00 8.18 -11.47
C ASP A 193 -9.98 8.74 -10.43
N ARG A 194 -9.56 8.86 -9.17
CA ARG A 194 -10.36 9.51 -8.11
C ARG A 194 -10.67 10.98 -8.45
N GLN A 195 -9.71 11.68 -9.05
CA GLN A 195 -9.90 13.06 -9.49
C GLN A 195 -10.87 13.13 -10.68
N LEU A 196 -10.69 12.27 -11.68
CA LEU A 196 -11.57 12.19 -12.84
C LEU A 196 -13.02 11.85 -12.42
N ALA A 197 -13.22 10.86 -11.55
CA ALA A 197 -14.54 10.51 -11.03
C ALA A 197 -15.22 11.68 -10.27
N ARG A 198 -14.43 12.48 -9.53
CA ARG A 198 -14.93 13.70 -8.90
C ARG A 198 -15.31 14.76 -9.93
N ASP A 199 -14.52 14.92 -10.98
CA ASP A 199 -14.79 15.85 -12.08
C ASP A 199 -16.07 15.44 -12.84
N THR A 200 -16.36 14.13 -12.96
CA THR A 200 -17.60 13.58 -13.56
C THR A 200 -18.86 13.81 -12.73
N TYR A 201 -18.77 13.84 -11.39
CA TYR A 201 -19.92 13.66 -10.47
C TYR A 201 -21.11 14.60 -10.68
N ARG A 202 -20.92 15.77 -11.31
CA ARG A 202 -22.01 16.75 -11.54
C ARG A 202 -22.69 16.64 -12.90
N THR A 203 -21.97 16.15 -13.91
CA THR A 203 -22.37 16.27 -15.33
C THR A 203 -22.44 14.92 -16.04
N GLY A 204 -21.90 13.85 -15.44
CA GLY A 204 -21.75 12.55 -16.11
C GLY A 204 -20.69 12.55 -17.22
N VAL A 205 -20.10 13.71 -17.50
CA VAL A 205 -19.14 13.96 -18.58
C VAL A 205 -17.97 14.76 -18.03
N ILE A 206 -16.76 14.30 -18.32
CA ILE A 206 -15.53 15.03 -18.02
C ILE A 206 -15.25 15.91 -19.24
N ASP A 207 -15.42 17.22 -19.07
CA ASP A 207 -15.12 18.20 -20.12
C ASP A 207 -13.70 18.77 -19.96
N LEU A 208 -12.83 18.34 -20.87
CA LEU A 208 -11.47 18.83 -21.05
C LEU A 208 -11.31 19.45 -22.44
N ALA A 209 -12.39 19.93 -23.07
CA ALA A 209 -12.27 20.69 -24.30
C ALA A 209 -11.55 22.03 -24.05
N PRO A 210 -10.68 22.51 -24.96
CA PRO A 210 -10.10 23.83 -24.87
C PRO A 210 -11.20 24.89 -24.91
N HIS A 211 -11.23 25.79 -23.91
CA HIS A 211 -12.14 26.93 -23.90
C HIS A 211 -11.35 28.22 -24.13
N PRO A 212 -11.79 29.12 -25.03
CA PRO A 212 -11.08 30.38 -25.31
C PRO A 212 -10.96 31.27 -24.06
N ASP A 213 -11.93 31.19 -23.14
CA ASP A 213 -11.98 32.02 -21.93
C ASP A 213 -11.35 31.35 -20.69
N ARG A 214 -10.76 30.16 -20.84
CA ARG A 214 -10.24 29.38 -19.70
C ARG A 214 -8.91 28.73 -20.02
N GLN A 215 -7.87 29.12 -19.27
CA GLN A 215 -6.62 28.36 -19.31
C GLN A 215 -6.85 26.92 -18.81
N PRO A 216 -6.35 25.91 -19.53
CA PRO A 216 -6.31 24.54 -19.03
C PRO A 216 -5.63 24.49 -17.67
N ASP A 217 -6.12 23.62 -16.78
CA ASP A 217 -5.42 23.40 -15.51
C ASP A 217 -4.04 22.77 -15.76
N GLU A 218 -3.11 22.94 -14.83
CA GLU A 218 -1.73 22.45 -14.95
C GLU A 218 -1.64 20.92 -15.17
N PHE A 219 -2.66 20.18 -14.74
CA PHE A 219 -2.73 18.72 -14.81
C PHE A 219 -3.56 18.23 -16.00
N HIS A 220 -3.98 19.12 -16.90
CA HIS A 220 -4.83 18.80 -18.04
C HIS A 220 -4.25 17.68 -18.91
N ALA A 221 -2.96 17.80 -19.30
CA ALA A 221 -2.30 16.79 -20.11
C ALA A 221 -2.24 15.41 -19.42
N LEU A 222 -2.06 15.39 -18.09
CA LEU A 222 -2.04 14.17 -17.29
C LEU A 222 -3.42 13.51 -17.24
N LYS A 223 -4.49 14.31 -17.07
CA LYS A 223 -5.88 13.84 -17.11
C LYS A 223 -6.24 13.25 -18.48
N VAL A 224 -5.88 13.94 -19.56
CA VAL A 224 -6.11 13.45 -20.94
C VAL A 224 -5.33 12.17 -21.20
N GLY A 225 -4.05 12.11 -20.82
CA GLY A 225 -3.24 10.89 -20.96
C GLY A 225 -3.86 9.71 -20.23
N ARG A 226 -4.34 9.93 -18.99
CA ARG A 226 -5.04 8.89 -18.24
C ARG A 226 -6.34 8.44 -18.90
N LEU A 227 -7.17 9.37 -19.38
CA LEU A 227 -8.41 9.02 -20.08
C LEU A 227 -8.16 8.22 -21.36
N ARG A 228 -7.11 8.53 -22.11
CA ARG A 228 -6.65 7.72 -23.26
C ARG A 228 -6.23 6.31 -22.84
N LYS A 229 -5.53 6.15 -21.71
CA LYS A 229 -5.23 4.82 -21.16
C LYS A 229 -6.52 4.08 -20.80
N LEU A 230 -7.47 4.73 -20.13
CA LEU A 230 -8.76 4.11 -19.80
C LEU A 230 -9.56 3.71 -21.04
N GLU A 231 -9.54 4.52 -22.09
CA GLU A 231 -10.14 4.21 -23.40
C GLU A 231 -9.52 2.97 -24.03
N SER A 232 -8.18 2.84 -23.99
CA SER A 232 -7.50 1.62 -24.48
C SER A 232 -7.89 0.34 -23.73
N LEU A 233 -8.39 0.47 -22.50
CA LEU A 233 -8.90 -0.62 -21.68
C LEU A 233 -10.43 -0.83 -21.81
N GLY A 234 -11.11 -0.03 -22.64
CA GLY A 234 -12.57 -0.04 -22.77
C GLY A 234 -13.30 0.51 -21.55
N LEU A 235 -12.65 1.36 -20.76
CA LEU A 235 -13.18 1.92 -19.51
C LEU A 235 -13.58 3.39 -19.62
N ALA A 236 -13.28 4.05 -20.73
CA ALA A 236 -13.70 5.42 -21.03
C ALA A 236 -13.91 5.60 -22.53
N ASP A 237 -14.80 6.52 -22.92
CA ASP A 237 -15.11 6.82 -24.31
C ASP A 237 -15.04 8.33 -24.54
N GLN A 238 -14.42 8.73 -25.65
CA GLN A 238 -14.48 10.11 -26.12
C GLN A 238 -15.81 10.34 -26.87
N ILE A 239 -16.77 10.96 -26.18
CA ILE A 239 -18.11 11.26 -26.74
C ILE A 239 -18.15 12.56 -27.56
N GLY A 240 -17.09 13.37 -27.48
CA GLY A 240 -16.89 14.58 -28.28
C GLY A 240 -15.45 15.10 -28.15
N PRO A 241 -15.02 16.08 -28.96
CA PRO A 241 -13.67 16.64 -28.86
C PRO A 241 -13.37 17.15 -27.44
N GLY A 242 -12.44 16.52 -26.74
CA GLY A 242 -12.11 16.82 -25.34
C GLY A 242 -13.15 16.42 -24.29
N GLN A 243 -14.28 15.81 -24.68
CA GLN A 243 -15.34 15.39 -23.76
C GLN A 243 -15.38 13.87 -23.62
N TRP A 244 -15.40 13.41 -22.37
CA TRP A 244 -15.20 12.00 -22.04
C TRP A 244 -16.30 11.48 -21.12
N SER A 245 -16.72 10.24 -21.36
CA SER A 245 -17.49 9.44 -20.41
C SER A 245 -16.59 8.35 -19.83
N VAL A 246 -16.76 8.03 -18.56
CA VAL A 246 -16.03 6.95 -17.87
C VAL A 246 -17.05 5.90 -17.45
N SER A 247 -16.76 4.64 -17.74
CA SER A 247 -17.61 3.51 -17.38
C SER A 247 -17.87 3.45 -15.86
N GLU A 248 -19.10 3.17 -15.47
CA GLU A 248 -19.46 2.95 -14.06
C GLU A 248 -18.71 1.77 -13.43
N LYS A 249 -18.22 0.84 -14.26
CA LYS A 249 -17.44 -0.33 -13.83
C LYS A 249 -15.94 -0.04 -13.71
N ALA A 250 -15.46 1.14 -14.13
CA ALA A 250 -14.03 1.44 -14.22
C ALA A 250 -13.28 1.21 -12.90
N GLU A 251 -13.85 1.64 -11.77
CA GLU A 251 -13.21 1.43 -10.46
C GLU A 251 -13.07 -0.06 -10.11
N ALA A 252 -14.14 -0.85 -10.30
CA ALA A 252 -14.12 -2.28 -10.00
C ALA A 252 -13.10 -3.01 -10.90
N THR A 253 -13.15 -2.76 -12.21
CA THR A 253 -12.22 -3.38 -13.18
C THR A 253 -10.77 -3.01 -12.89
N LEU A 254 -10.47 -1.74 -12.59
CA LEU A 254 -9.10 -1.32 -12.29
C LEU A 254 -8.58 -1.88 -10.96
N ARG A 255 -9.44 -2.08 -9.96
CA ARG A 255 -9.04 -2.77 -8.72
C ARG A 255 -8.69 -4.23 -9.00
N GLU A 256 -9.51 -4.93 -9.77
CA GLU A 256 -9.26 -6.32 -10.17
C GLU A 256 -7.98 -6.46 -11.01
N LEU A 257 -7.76 -5.57 -11.99
CA LEU A 257 -6.52 -5.56 -12.77
C LEU A 257 -5.28 -5.33 -11.90
N GLY A 258 -5.38 -4.43 -10.93
CA GLY A 258 -4.32 -4.19 -9.95
C GLY A 258 -4.00 -5.44 -9.13
N GLU A 259 -5.02 -6.09 -8.57
CA GLU A 259 -4.89 -7.33 -7.81
C GLU A 259 -4.29 -8.47 -8.64
N ARG A 260 -4.76 -8.62 -9.88
CA ARG A 260 -4.24 -9.59 -10.85
C ARG A 260 -2.75 -9.34 -11.13
N GLY A 261 -2.37 -8.08 -11.35
CA GLY A 261 -0.98 -7.68 -11.53
C GLY A 261 -0.09 -8.02 -10.33
N ASP A 262 -0.60 -7.82 -9.12
CA ASP A 262 0.10 -8.14 -7.87
C ASP A 262 0.28 -9.66 -7.70
N ILE A 263 -0.72 -10.47 -8.07
CA ILE A 263 -0.62 -11.93 -8.04
C ILE A 263 0.44 -12.41 -9.06
N ILE A 264 0.43 -11.89 -10.29
CA ILE A 264 1.43 -12.26 -11.31
C ILE A 264 2.84 -11.95 -10.83
N LYS A 265 3.07 -10.76 -10.25
CA LYS A 265 4.36 -10.38 -9.67
C LYS A 265 4.80 -11.34 -8.57
N ARG A 266 3.87 -11.74 -7.69
CA ARG A 266 4.12 -12.71 -6.61
C ARG A 266 4.53 -14.07 -7.16
N ILE A 267 3.82 -14.56 -8.18
CA ILE A 267 4.15 -15.83 -8.87
C ILE A 267 5.52 -15.75 -9.51
N HIS A 268 5.79 -14.69 -10.28
CA HIS A 268 7.08 -14.50 -10.94
C HIS A 268 8.23 -14.50 -9.93
N ARG A 269 8.10 -13.76 -8.83
CA ARG A 269 9.11 -13.75 -7.76
C ARG A 269 9.37 -15.14 -7.19
N GLY A 270 8.32 -15.86 -6.79
CA GLY A 270 8.47 -17.20 -6.22
C GLY A 270 9.07 -18.23 -7.19
N LEU A 271 8.89 -18.05 -8.50
CA LEU A 271 9.51 -18.89 -9.53
C LEU A 271 10.97 -18.51 -9.78
N SER A 272 11.28 -17.22 -9.92
CA SER A 272 12.65 -16.72 -10.12
C SER A 272 13.58 -17.10 -8.96
N GLU A 273 13.11 -17.04 -7.71
CA GLU A 273 13.87 -17.46 -6.53
C GLU A 273 14.26 -18.95 -6.55
N ARG A 274 13.56 -19.77 -7.34
CA ARG A 274 13.85 -21.20 -7.52
C ARG A 274 14.50 -21.51 -8.86
N GLY A 275 14.92 -20.48 -9.62
CA GLY A 275 15.53 -20.64 -10.95
C GLY A 275 14.58 -21.23 -11.98
N ILE A 276 13.26 -21.04 -11.81
CA ILE A 276 12.25 -21.56 -12.74
C ILE A 276 11.85 -20.44 -13.69
N GLU A 277 12.27 -20.51 -14.95
CA GLU A 277 11.83 -19.59 -15.99
C GLU A 277 10.53 -20.08 -16.64
N ARG A 278 9.49 -19.25 -16.61
CA ARG A 278 8.22 -19.47 -17.30
C ARG A 278 7.77 -18.15 -17.93
N GLY A 279 7.36 -18.21 -19.20
CA GLY A 279 6.83 -17.05 -19.90
C GLY A 279 5.48 -16.62 -19.33
N THR A 280 5.16 -15.33 -19.41
CA THR A 280 3.93 -14.72 -18.84
C THR A 280 2.63 -15.34 -19.38
N ALA A 281 2.66 -15.86 -20.61
CA ALA A 281 1.54 -16.57 -21.23
C ALA A 281 1.26 -17.97 -20.63
N SER A 282 2.14 -18.49 -19.78
CA SER A 282 1.99 -19.80 -19.12
C SER A 282 1.24 -19.73 -17.78
N TYR A 283 0.83 -18.54 -17.33
CA TYR A 283 0.17 -18.34 -16.05
C TYR A 283 -1.35 -18.43 -16.18
N VAL A 284 -1.94 -19.43 -15.52
CA VAL A 284 -3.39 -19.51 -15.30
C VAL A 284 -3.70 -18.95 -13.92
N LEU A 285 -4.42 -17.82 -13.89
CA LEU A 285 -4.91 -17.20 -12.65
C LEU A 285 -6.35 -17.70 -12.45
N ALA A 286 -6.50 -18.85 -11.80
CA ALA A 286 -7.81 -19.42 -11.54
C ALA A 286 -8.44 -18.72 -10.32
N GLY A 287 -9.41 -17.83 -10.59
CA GLY A 287 -10.39 -17.35 -9.60
C GLY A 287 -11.68 -18.18 -9.57
N GLU A 288 -11.81 -19.16 -10.46
CA GLU A 288 -12.99 -20.02 -10.59
C GLU A 288 -12.57 -21.50 -10.52
N SER A 289 -13.55 -22.35 -10.17
CA SER A 289 -13.45 -23.82 -10.12
C SER A 289 -12.59 -24.35 -11.27
N LEU A 290 -11.45 -24.94 -10.94
CA LEU A 290 -10.72 -25.76 -11.90
C LEU A 290 -11.49 -27.08 -12.01
N ASP A 291 -12.23 -27.25 -13.11
CA ASP A 291 -12.94 -28.49 -13.40
C ASP A 291 -11.97 -29.68 -13.59
N ASP A 292 -10.70 -29.39 -13.88
CA ASP A 292 -9.63 -30.36 -14.02
C ASP A 292 -8.70 -30.41 -12.78
N PRO A 293 -8.33 -31.61 -12.28
CA PRO A 293 -7.39 -31.74 -11.17
C PRO A 293 -5.99 -31.25 -11.54
N VAL A 294 -5.45 -30.33 -10.76
CA VAL A 294 -4.08 -29.82 -10.94
C VAL A 294 -3.07 -30.78 -10.33
N VAL A 295 -2.28 -31.44 -11.18
CA VAL A 295 -1.10 -32.22 -10.76
C VAL A 295 0.14 -31.35 -10.87
N GLY A 296 0.79 -31.07 -9.74
CA GLY A 296 1.97 -30.21 -9.73
C GLY A 296 2.69 -30.16 -8.38
N ARG A 297 3.76 -29.35 -8.34
CA ARG A 297 4.56 -29.10 -7.13
C ARG A 297 4.24 -27.71 -6.58
N LEU A 298 3.92 -27.60 -5.29
CA LEU A 298 3.74 -26.32 -4.63
C LEU A 298 5.07 -25.53 -4.60
N VAL A 299 5.14 -24.47 -5.39
CA VAL A 299 6.33 -23.61 -5.47
C VAL A 299 6.34 -22.58 -4.34
N ALA A 300 5.23 -21.92 -4.07
CA ALA A 300 5.13 -20.95 -2.98
C ALA A 300 3.68 -20.88 -2.50
N ARG A 301 3.49 -20.45 -1.25
CA ARG A 301 2.18 -20.12 -0.70
C ARG A 301 2.28 -18.72 -0.10
N GLY A 302 1.44 -17.81 -0.54
CA GLY A 302 1.26 -16.51 0.14
C GLY A 302 0.39 -16.71 1.37
N LEU A 303 0.75 -16.08 2.48
CA LEU A 303 -0.20 -15.77 3.54
C LEU A 303 -0.81 -14.42 3.18
N ASP A 304 -2.13 -14.37 2.98
CA ASP A 304 -2.81 -13.09 2.86
C ASP A 304 -2.91 -12.51 4.29
N ASP A 305 -2.18 -11.42 4.52
CA ASP A 305 -2.21 -10.58 5.73
C ASP A 305 -3.28 -9.48 5.62
#